data_AF-A0A437N6H7-F1
#
_entry.id   AF-A0A437N6H7-F1
#
_cell.length_a   1.000
_cell.length_b   1.000
_cell.length_c   1.000
_cell.angle_alpha   90.00
_cell.angle_beta   90.00
_cell.angle_gamma   90.00
#
_symmetry.space_group_name_H-M   'P 1'
#
loop_
_entity.id
_entity.type
_entity.pdbx_description
1 polymer ?
#
loop_
_entity_poly.entity_id
_entity_poly.type
_entity_poly.pdbx_seq_one_letter_code
_entity_poly.pdbx_strand_id
1 'polypeptide(L)'
;MRGRCRLKNAILVFAGLSISCSTAVAQEPQLHPMLSREQFLSYAAGAVVAGMYCGKFELNADFFLGYEYATGVYPPLDPDFRPEMARVEKEAKSDLDSYCKMARLMFYKGNKPKPLAAPLLVDKQ
;
A
#
# COMPACT_ATOMS: atom_id res chain seq x y z
N MET A 1 -20.36 -0.23 -69.63
CA MET A 1 -20.63 -1.37 -68.73
C MET A 1 -19.33 -1.81 -68.06
N ARG A 2 -19.34 -1.98 -66.72
CA ARG A 2 -18.52 -2.90 -65.88
C ARG A 2 -17.00 -2.93 -66.11
N GLY A 3 -16.12 -2.75 -65.14
CA GLY A 3 -16.24 -2.84 -63.70
C GLY A 3 -14.89 -3.31 -63.11
N ARG A 4 -14.51 -2.72 -61.98
CA ARG A 4 -13.68 -3.32 -60.92
C ARG A 4 -12.41 -4.09 -61.37
N CYS A 5 -11.37 -3.38 -61.78
CA CYS A 5 -10.00 -3.91 -61.70
C CYS A 5 -9.29 -3.41 -60.42
N ARG A 6 -9.63 -4.11 -59.33
CA ARG A 6 -8.72 -4.58 -58.29
C ARG A 6 -7.88 -3.53 -57.56
N LEU A 7 -8.62 -2.84 -56.70
CA LEU A 7 -8.33 -2.41 -55.33
C LEU A 7 -7.63 -3.48 -54.43
N LYS A 8 -6.71 -4.31 -54.96
CA LYS A 8 -6.12 -5.45 -54.23
C LYS A 8 -4.68 -5.24 -53.77
N ASN A 9 -3.96 -4.24 -54.30
CA ASN A 9 -2.55 -4.03 -53.95
C ASN A 9 -2.32 -2.94 -52.90
N ALA A 10 -3.33 -2.13 -52.56
CA ALA A 10 -3.19 -1.10 -51.53
C ALA A 10 -3.35 -1.66 -50.10
N ILE A 11 -3.99 -2.82 -49.93
CA ILE A 11 -4.24 -3.43 -48.61
C ILE A 11 -2.97 -4.14 -48.08
N LEU A 12 -2.05 -4.54 -48.97
CA LEU A 12 -0.86 -5.30 -48.59
C LEU A 12 0.28 -4.45 -48.01
N VAL A 13 0.24 -3.12 -48.12
CA VAL A 13 1.28 -2.24 -47.54
C VAL A 13 0.90 -1.77 -46.13
N PHE A 14 -0.38 -1.75 -45.78
CA PHE A 14 -0.83 -1.36 -44.43
C PHE A 14 -0.84 -2.50 -43.42
N ALA A 15 -0.72 -3.76 -43.86
CA ALA A 15 -0.67 -4.92 -42.96
C ALA A 15 0.72 -5.15 -42.34
N GLY A 16 1.77 -4.50 -42.84
CA GLY A 16 3.15 -4.68 -42.37
C GLY A 16 3.58 -3.77 -41.22
N LEU A 17 2.75 -2.80 -40.80
CA LEU A 17 3.15 -1.73 -39.88
C LEU A 17 2.46 -1.77 -38.50
N SER A 18 1.95 -2.94 -38.10
CA SER A 18 1.05 -3.02 -36.93
C SER A 18 1.44 -4.09 -35.92
N ILE A 19 2.72 -4.44 -35.81
CA ILE A 19 3.21 -5.34 -34.76
C ILE A 19 4.39 -4.67 -34.04
N SER A 20 4.10 -3.55 -33.39
CA SER A 20 4.84 -3.15 -32.19
C SER A 20 3.91 -3.38 -31.02
N CYS A 21 3.61 -4.65 -30.74
CA CYS A 21 3.02 -5.03 -29.46
C CYS A 21 4.06 -4.71 -28.40
N SER A 22 3.81 -3.64 -27.65
CA SER A 22 4.49 -3.30 -26.42
C SER A 22 4.56 -4.51 -25.51
N THR A 23 5.69 -5.21 -25.50
CA THR A 23 6.10 -6.02 -24.36
C THR A 23 6.81 -5.10 -23.37
N ALA A 24 6.11 -4.06 -22.93
CA ALA A 24 6.40 -3.49 -21.63
C ALA A 24 5.89 -4.54 -20.63
N VAL A 25 6.72 -5.57 -20.42
CA VAL A 25 6.60 -6.39 -19.22
C VAL A 25 6.78 -5.37 -18.10
N ALA A 26 5.68 -4.94 -17.49
CA ALA A 26 5.73 -4.37 -16.17
C ALA A 26 6.36 -5.48 -15.34
N GLN A 27 7.69 -5.41 -15.16
CA GLN A 27 8.35 -6.17 -14.13
C GLN A 27 7.59 -5.76 -12.88
N GLU A 28 6.77 -6.67 -12.34
CA GLU A 28 6.21 -6.46 -11.01
C GLU A 28 7.40 -6.04 -10.15
N PRO A 29 7.34 -4.86 -9.52
CA PRO A 29 8.39 -4.43 -8.61
C PRO A 29 8.68 -5.62 -7.71
N GLN A 30 9.96 -6.00 -7.57
CA GLN A 30 10.37 -7.11 -6.71
C GLN A 30 9.50 -7.09 -5.47
N LEU A 31 8.74 -8.17 -5.26
CA LEU A 31 7.76 -8.27 -4.18
C LEU A 31 8.47 -7.80 -2.92
N HIS A 32 8.12 -6.61 -2.43
CA HIS A 32 8.73 -6.07 -1.23
C HIS A 32 8.62 -7.14 -0.14
N PRO A 33 9.63 -7.30 0.73
CA PRO A 33 9.57 -8.31 1.78
C PRO A 33 8.24 -8.16 2.53
N MET A 34 7.40 -9.16 2.36
CA MET A 34 6.05 -9.18 2.89
C MET A 34 6.18 -9.37 4.40
N LEU A 35 5.60 -8.47 5.19
CA LEU A 35 5.58 -8.63 6.64
C LEU A 35 4.90 -9.96 6.98
N SER A 36 5.44 -10.68 7.97
CA SER A 36 4.70 -11.79 8.56
C SER A 36 3.42 -11.26 9.23
N ARG A 37 2.42 -12.13 9.42
CA ARG A 37 1.20 -11.80 10.17
C ARG A 37 1.54 -11.13 11.51
N GLU A 38 2.44 -11.72 12.29
CA GLU A 38 2.85 -11.22 13.61
C GLU A 38 3.49 -9.83 13.52
N GLN A 39 4.39 -9.63 12.54
CA GLN A 39 5.00 -8.33 12.31
C GLN A 39 3.94 -7.29 11.96
N PHE A 40 3.02 -7.60 11.05
CA PHE A 40 1.95 -6.68 10.70
C PHE A 40 1.07 -6.34 11.90
N LEU A 41 0.65 -7.32 12.72
CA LEU A 41 -0.16 -7.08 13.90
C LEU A 41 0.54 -6.16 14.92
N SER A 42 1.84 -6.37 15.17
CA SER A 42 2.61 -5.52 16.08
C SER A 42 2.78 -4.09 15.53
N TYR A 43 3.10 -3.95 14.24
CA TYR A 43 3.20 -2.64 13.58
C TYR A 43 1.85 -1.92 13.55
N ALA A 44 0.77 -2.63 13.26
CA ALA A 44 -0.60 -2.12 13.26
C ALA A 44 -1.01 -1.65 14.66
N ALA A 45 -0.72 -2.42 15.71
CA ALA A 45 -1.02 -2.05 17.09
C ALA A 45 -0.27 -0.76 17.48
N GLY A 46 1.00 -0.65 17.11
CA GLY A 46 1.81 0.56 17.22
C GLY A 46 1.16 1.76 16.52
N ALA A 47 0.76 1.61 15.26
CA ALA A 47 0.14 2.69 14.51
C ALA A 47 -1.22 3.10 15.11
N VAL A 48 -2.06 2.14 15.53
CA VAL A 48 -3.39 2.43 16.09
C VAL A 48 -3.26 3.22 17.39
N VAL A 49 -2.41 2.78 18.31
CA VAL A 49 -2.15 3.50 19.57
C VAL A 49 -1.61 4.90 19.29
N ALA A 50 -0.71 5.06 18.31
CA ALA A 50 -0.23 6.37 17.89
C ALA A 50 -1.36 7.26 17.33
N GLY A 51 -2.25 6.73 16.49
CA GLY A 51 -3.42 7.47 16.00
C GLY A 51 -4.41 7.88 17.10
N MET A 52 -4.48 7.10 18.19
CA MET A 52 -5.33 7.41 19.34
C MET A 52 -4.74 8.51 20.24
N TYR A 53 -3.43 8.45 20.51
CA TYR A 53 -2.80 9.29 21.55
C TYR A 53 -1.91 10.41 21.02
N CYS A 54 -1.39 10.30 19.79
CA CYS A 54 -0.53 11.32 19.19
C CYS A 54 -1.37 12.26 18.33
N GLY A 55 -1.71 13.44 18.87
CA GLY A 55 -2.69 14.35 18.28
C GLY A 55 -2.41 14.89 16.87
N LYS A 56 -1.20 14.67 16.30
CA LYS A 56 -0.82 15.09 14.95
C LYS A 56 -0.98 14.00 13.88
N PHE A 57 -1.26 12.76 14.28
CA PHE A 57 -1.30 11.63 13.37
C PHE A 57 -2.69 11.03 13.27
N GLU A 58 -2.98 10.46 12.11
CA GLU A 58 -4.11 9.57 11.87
C GLU A 58 -3.65 8.30 11.15
N LEU A 59 -4.46 7.25 11.23
CA LEU A 59 -4.18 5.98 10.54
C LEU A 59 -4.40 6.11 9.04
N ASN A 60 -3.47 5.58 8.25
CA ASN A 60 -3.65 5.46 6.82
C ASN A 60 -4.50 4.22 6.49
N ALA A 61 -5.80 4.41 6.29
CA ALA A 61 -6.73 3.31 5.99
C ALA A 61 -6.35 2.52 4.74
N ASP A 62 -5.79 3.16 3.72
CA ASP A 62 -5.41 2.51 2.46
C ASP A 62 -4.34 1.43 2.66
N PHE A 63 -3.42 1.62 3.62
CA PHE A 63 -2.41 0.61 3.94
C PHE A 63 -3.05 -0.65 4.53
N PHE A 64 -3.96 -0.48 5.49
CA PHE A 64 -4.62 -1.60 6.15
C PHE A 64 -5.51 -2.37 5.18
N LEU A 65 -6.28 -1.67 4.35
CA LEU A 65 -7.10 -2.29 3.31
C LEU A 65 -6.25 -3.03 2.28
N GLY A 66 -5.13 -2.44 1.86
CA GLY A 66 -4.20 -3.09 0.92
C GLY A 66 -3.59 -4.36 1.50
N TYR A 67 -3.21 -4.35 2.78
CA TYR A 67 -2.66 -5.54 3.45
C TYR A 67 -3.73 -6.62 3.65
N GLU A 68 -4.93 -6.27 4.09
CA GLU A 68 -6.06 -7.20 4.22
C GLU A 68 -6.36 -7.84 2.87
N TYR A 69 -6.43 -7.05 1.80
CA TYR A 69 -6.65 -7.57 0.46
C TYR A 69 -5.57 -8.57 0.02
N ALA A 70 -4.30 -8.30 0.34
CA ALA A 70 -3.18 -9.16 -0.04
C ALA A 70 -3.05 -10.44 0.82
N THR A 71 -3.49 -10.40 2.08
CA THR A 71 -3.18 -11.44 3.08
C THR A 71 -4.39 -12.16 3.66
N GLY A 72 -5.58 -11.56 3.54
CA GLY A 72 -6.78 -11.97 4.26
C GLY A 72 -6.77 -11.68 5.77
N VAL A 73 -5.74 -10.99 6.28
CA VAL A 73 -5.62 -10.68 7.71
C VAL A 73 -6.21 -9.31 7.99
N TYR A 74 -7.26 -9.28 8.80
CA TYR A 74 -7.88 -8.06 9.30
C TYR A 74 -7.60 -7.92 10.81
N PRO A 75 -6.73 -6.97 11.24
CA PRO A 75 -6.26 -6.89 12.63
C PRO A 75 -7.36 -6.86 13.70
N PRO A 76 -8.48 -6.11 13.53
CA PRO A 76 -9.52 -6.08 14.56
C PRO A 76 -10.20 -7.42 14.85
N LEU A 77 -10.16 -8.37 13.92
CA LEU A 77 -10.69 -9.73 14.11
C LEU A 77 -9.63 -10.74 14.53
N ASP A 78 -8.37 -10.33 14.58
CA ASP A 78 -7.27 -11.20 14.96
C ASP A 78 -7.17 -11.31 16.50
N PRO A 79 -7.19 -12.54 17.07
CA PRO A 79 -7.18 -12.73 18.52
C PRO A 79 -5.92 -12.19 19.21
N ASP A 80 -4.80 -12.13 18.48
CA ASP A 80 -3.51 -11.68 19.01
C ASP A 80 -3.38 -10.15 18.99
N PHE A 81 -4.24 -9.47 18.24
CA PHE A 81 -4.17 -8.03 18.05
C PHE A 81 -4.55 -7.23 19.29
N ARG A 82 -5.66 -7.59 19.96
CA ARG A 82 -6.15 -6.87 21.14
C ARG A 82 -5.15 -6.91 22.31
N PRO A 83 -4.55 -8.05 22.66
CA PRO A 83 -3.50 -8.10 23.66
C PRO A 83 -2.28 -7.24 23.30
N GLU A 84 -1.86 -7.26 22.04
CA GLU A 84 -0.71 -6.47 21.59
C GLU A 84 -1.01 -4.97 21.66
N MET A 85 -2.19 -4.54 21.23
CA MET A 85 -2.65 -3.16 21.42
C MET A 85 -2.62 -2.74 22.90
N ALA A 86 -3.15 -3.55 23.80
CA ALA A 86 -3.16 -3.23 25.23
C ALA A 86 -1.73 -3.12 25.81
N ARG A 87 -0.80 -3.97 25.35
CA ARG A 87 0.62 -3.91 25.72
C ARG A 87 1.24 -2.60 25.25
N VAL A 88 1.05 -2.24 23.99
CA VAL A 88 1.60 -1.01 23.39
C VAL A 88 0.97 0.24 24.00
N GLU A 89 -0.33 0.23 24.28
CA GLU A 89 -1.04 1.33 24.94
C GLU A 89 -0.49 1.59 26.35
N LYS A 90 -0.20 0.53 27.11
CA LYS A 90 0.42 0.66 28.43
C LYS A 90 1.80 1.30 28.35
N GLU A 91 2.60 0.90 27.36
CA GLU A 91 3.93 1.47 27.10
C GLU A 91 3.82 2.95 26.71
N ALA A 92 2.94 3.28 25.75
CA ALA A 92 2.69 4.65 25.32
C ALA A 92 2.26 5.58 26.47
N LYS A 93 1.43 5.08 27.38
CA LYS A 93 0.97 5.85 28.55
C LYS A 93 2.06 6.14 29.58
N SER A 94 3.14 5.34 29.62
CA SER A 94 4.25 5.58 30.53
C SER A 94 5.14 6.76 30.13
N ASP A 95 5.31 6.99 28.81
CA ASP A 95 6.03 8.15 28.26
C ASP A 95 5.47 8.50 26.87
N LEU A 96 4.42 9.32 26.88
CA LEU A 96 3.67 9.65 25.66
C LEU A 96 4.49 10.50 24.69
N ASP A 97 5.35 11.40 25.18
CA ASP A 97 6.13 12.28 24.32
C ASP A 97 7.20 11.48 23.56
N SER A 98 7.94 10.62 24.26
CA SER A 98 8.92 9.74 23.61
C SER A 98 8.25 8.76 22.66
N TYR A 99 7.10 8.20 23.06
CA TYR A 99 6.33 7.31 22.19
C TYR A 99 5.89 8.00 20.90
N CYS A 100 5.32 9.22 20.98
CA CYS A 100 4.87 9.94 19.78
C CYS A 100 6.03 10.37 18.87
N LYS A 101 7.20 10.72 19.43
CA LYS A 101 8.41 10.95 18.63
C LYS A 101 8.84 9.67 17.91
N MET A 102 8.80 8.52 18.58
CA MET A 102 9.16 7.26 17.96
C MET A 102 8.16 6.80 16.90
N ALA A 103 6.86 6.93 17.17
CA ALA A 103 5.82 6.64 16.21
C ALA A 103 5.97 7.46 14.92
N ARG A 104 6.37 8.73 15.04
CA ARG A 104 6.69 9.58 13.87
C ARG A 104 7.85 9.02 13.03
N LEU A 105 8.88 8.48 13.67
CA LEU A 105 10.04 7.92 12.97
C LEU A 105 9.72 6.59 12.30
N MET A 106 8.90 5.75 12.93
CA MET A 106 8.61 4.40 12.46
C MET A 106 7.47 4.34 11.45
N PHE A 107 6.39 5.09 11.68
CA PHE A 107 5.12 4.86 10.99
C PHE A 107 4.72 5.98 10.03
N TYR A 108 5.33 7.16 10.14
CA TYR A 108 4.95 8.34 9.37
C TYR A 108 5.95 8.66 8.25
N LYS A 109 5.44 9.01 7.05
CA LYS A 109 6.27 9.49 5.92
C LYS A 109 5.80 10.81 5.31
N GLY A 110 4.94 11.55 6.01
CA GLY A 110 4.37 12.81 5.52
C GLY A 110 3.31 12.63 4.43
N ASN A 111 2.80 13.75 3.93
CA ASN A 111 1.64 13.80 3.03
C ASN A 111 1.94 13.44 1.57
N LYS A 112 3.20 13.09 1.26
CA LYS A 112 3.63 12.67 -0.08
C LYS A 112 4.53 11.45 0.04
N PRO A 113 4.00 10.31 0.51
CA PRO A 113 4.78 9.10 0.49
C PRO A 113 5.26 8.82 -0.93
N LYS A 114 6.49 8.31 -1.06
CA LYS A 114 6.97 7.80 -2.35
C LYS A 114 5.95 6.76 -2.86
N PRO A 115 5.75 6.63 -4.18
CA PRO A 115 4.94 5.55 -4.74
C PRO A 115 5.33 4.22 -4.10
N LEU A 116 4.34 3.41 -3.69
CA LEU A 116 4.50 2.12 -3.01
C LEU A 116 4.99 2.17 -1.55
N ALA A 117 5.31 3.35 -1.00
CA ALA A 117 5.67 3.51 0.40
C ALA A 117 4.47 4.03 1.22
N ALA A 118 3.36 3.30 1.23
CA ALA A 118 2.19 3.67 2.02
C ALA A 118 2.55 3.65 3.53
N PRO A 119 2.60 4.80 4.21
CA PRO A 119 2.93 4.85 5.63
C PRO A 119 1.73 4.34 6.44
N LEU A 120 1.99 3.89 7.67
CA LEU A 120 0.93 3.51 8.60
C LEU A 120 0.24 4.74 9.23
N LEU A 121 0.96 5.84 9.34
CA LEU A 121 0.47 7.13 9.85
C LEU A 121 0.59 8.24 8.80
N VAL A 122 -0.42 9.09 8.72
CA VAL A 122 -0.44 10.34 7.94
C VAL A 122 -0.77 11.53 8.85
N ASP A 123 -0.64 12.75 8.33
CA ASP A 123 -1.07 13.93 9.09
C ASP A 123 -2.58 13.88 9.26
N LYS A 124 -3.05 14.19 10.47
CA LYS A 124 -4.47 14.37 10.73
C LYS A 124 -4.99 15.57 9.93
N GLN A 125 -6.09 15.38 9.20
CA GLN A 125 -6.75 16.44 8.43
C GLN A 125 -7.43 17.48 9.31
#